data_AF-A0A3M1J7X7-F1
#
_entry.id   AF-A0A3M1J7X7-F1
#
_cell.length_a   1.000
_cell.length_b   1.000
_cell.length_c   1.000
_cell.angle_alpha   90.00
_cell.angle_beta   90.00
_cell.angle_gamma   90.00
#
_symmetry.space_group_name_H-M   'P 1'
#
loop_
_entity.id
_entity.type
_entity.pdbx_description
1 polymer ?
#
loop_
_entity_poly.entity_id
_entity_poly.type
_entity_poly.pdbx_seq_one_letter_code
_entity_poly.pdbx_strand_id
1 'polypeptide(L)'
;MEIRAAEISSILKEQIKNFGKEAEVSEIGQVLSVGDGIARVYGLDNVQAGEMVEFPGGIAGMALNLEVDNVGIVIFGDDRNIKEGDTVKRTGNIVEVPVGKELLGRVVDGLGNPIDGKGPIKAKKKARVDVKAPGILPRKSVHEPMQTGLKAIDALIPVGRGQRELIIGDRQTGKTAVILDTILNQKKINAGDDESKKLYCVYVAVGQKRSTVAQFVKTLEENGALEYSIVVAATASDPAPMQFLAPYSGCAMGEFFRDNGMHALIGYDDLSKQAVAYRQMSLLLRRPPGREAYPGDVFYLHSRLLERAAKLNEDHGAGSLTALPVVETQANDVSAYIPTNVISITDGQIFLETDLFYQGIR
;
A
#
# COMPACT_ATOMS: atom_id res chain seq x y z
N MET A 1 -24.08 -19.72 -9.15
CA MET A 1 -25.28 -18.84 -9.22
C MET A 1 -25.46 -18.53 -10.69
N GLU A 2 -26.66 -18.82 -11.21
CA GLU A 2 -26.99 -18.84 -12.64
C GLU A 2 -26.79 -17.46 -13.28
N ILE A 3 -25.92 -17.41 -14.30
CA ILE A 3 -25.86 -16.33 -15.29
C ILE A 3 -27.24 -16.26 -15.94
N ARG A 4 -27.86 -15.08 -15.99
CA ARG A 4 -29.23 -14.97 -16.49
C ARG A 4 -29.23 -15.22 -18.00
N ALA A 5 -30.18 -16.02 -18.49
CA ALA A 5 -30.28 -16.36 -19.92
C ALA A 5 -30.35 -15.13 -20.86
N ALA A 6 -30.79 -13.97 -20.34
CA ALA A 6 -30.79 -12.71 -21.08
C ALA A 6 -29.37 -12.13 -21.32
N GLU A 7 -28.47 -12.25 -20.33
CA GLU A 7 -27.06 -11.81 -20.41
C GLU A 7 -26.31 -12.61 -21.48
N ILE A 8 -26.53 -13.92 -21.50
CA ILE A 8 -25.97 -14.82 -22.53
C ILE A 8 -26.51 -14.46 -23.92
N SER A 9 -27.79 -14.08 -24.03
CA SER A 9 -28.42 -13.85 -25.33
C SER A 9 -27.94 -12.57 -26.03
N SER A 10 -27.67 -11.48 -25.30
CA SER A 10 -27.08 -10.26 -25.88
C SER A 10 -25.63 -10.49 -26.31
N ILE A 11 -24.82 -11.12 -25.44
CA ILE A 11 -23.41 -11.42 -25.72
C ILE A 11 -23.27 -12.40 -26.89
N LEU A 12 -24.07 -13.47 -26.94
CA LEU A 12 -24.07 -14.42 -28.06
C LEU A 12 -24.51 -13.75 -29.37
N LYS A 13 -25.52 -12.87 -29.34
CA LYS A 13 -25.90 -12.09 -30.54
C LYS A 13 -24.75 -11.22 -31.03
N GLU A 14 -23.99 -10.62 -30.11
CA GLU A 14 -22.85 -9.78 -30.45
C GLU A 14 -21.66 -10.60 -30.97
N GLN A 15 -21.36 -11.75 -30.36
CA GLN A 15 -20.36 -12.71 -30.86
C GLN A 15 -20.70 -13.21 -32.28
N ILE A 16 -21.97 -13.53 -32.55
CA ILE A 16 -22.42 -13.94 -33.89
C ILE A 16 -22.30 -12.77 -34.89
N LYS A 17 -22.63 -11.55 -34.46
CA LYS A 17 -22.57 -10.34 -35.31
C LYS A 17 -21.14 -9.91 -35.63
N ASN A 18 -20.21 -10.12 -34.70
CA ASN A 18 -18.81 -9.71 -34.82
C ASN A 18 -17.88 -10.86 -35.23
N PHE A 19 -18.43 -12.03 -35.58
CA PHE A 19 -17.67 -13.16 -36.09
C PHE A 19 -16.89 -12.74 -37.35
N GLY A 20 -15.56 -12.64 -37.23
CA GLY A 20 -14.65 -12.15 -38.28
C GLY A 20 -14.10 -10.72 -38.10
N LYS A 21 -14.45 -9.99 -37.03
CA LYS A 21 -13.86 -8.69 -36.64
C LYS A 21 -13.11 -8.80 -35.30
N GLU A 22 -11.99 -9.53 -35.28
CA GLU A 22 -11.27 -9.89 -34.04
C GLU A 22 -10.53 -8.72 -33.34
N ALA A 23 -10.18 -7.64 -34.05
CA ALA A 23 -9.21 -6.66 -33.54
C ALA A 23 -9.77 -5.65 -32.49
N GLU A 24 -11.01 -5.15 -32.65
CA GLU A 24 -11.56 -4.08 -31.77
C GLU A 24 -12.15 -4.59 -30.45
N VAL A 25 -12.56 -5.87 -30.37
CA VAL A 25 -13.26 -6.43 -29.20
C VAL A 25 -12.28 -6.78 -28.06
N SER A 26 -11.00 -7.00 -28.37
CA SER A 26 -10.02 -7.51 -27.39
C SER A 26 -9.58 -6.51 -26.30
N GLU A 27 -9.80 -5.21 -26.51
CA GLU A 27 -9.31 -4.14 -25.62
C GLU A 27 -10.41 -3.44 -24.82
N ILE A 28 -11.67 -3.72 -25.14
CA ILE A 28 -12.84 -3.11 -24.53
C ILE A 28 -13.65 -4.21 -23.84
N GLY A 29 -14.21 -3.89 -22.67
CA GLY A 29 -15.13 -4.75 -21.97
C GLY A 29 -16.47 -4.10 -21.69
N GLN A 30 -17.46 -4.92 -21.34
CA GLN A 30 -18.76 -4.48 -20.83
C GLN A 30 -18.97 -4.96 -19.40
N VAL A 31 -19.45 -4.06 -18.55
CA VAL A 31 -19.82 -4.40 -17.17
C VAL A 31 -21.02 -5.35 -17.18
N LEU A 32 -20.83 -6.55 -16.63
CA LEU A 32 -21.90 -7.53 -16.40
C LEU A 32 -22.63 -7.25 -15.08
N SER A 33 -21.88 -6.90 -14.05
CA SER A 33 -22.44 -6.61 -12.72
C SER A 33 -21.47 -5.73 -11.95
N VAL A 34 -22.01 -4.88 -11.09
CA VAL A 34 -21.24 -4.06 -10.16
C VAL A 34 -21.90 -4.05 -8.78
N GLY A 35 -21.09 -4.12 -7.74
CA GLY A 35 -21.54 -4.01 -6.35
C GLY A 35 -20.40 -4.11 -5.36
N ASP A 36 -20.53 -3.39 -4.25
CA ASP A 36 -19.58 -3.35 -3.14
C ASP A 36 -18.13 -3.03 -3.59
N GLY A 37 -17.98 -2.17 -4.61
CA GLY A 37 -16.67 -1.78 -5.15
C GLY A 37 -16.01 -2.84 -6.05
N ILE A 38 -16.76 -3.83 -6.52
CA ILE A 38 -16.30 -4.84 -7.48
C ILE A 38 -17.17 -4.83 -8.72
N ALA A 39 -16.54 -4.86 -9.89
CA ALA A 39 -17.20 -5.08 -11.16
C ALA A 39 -16.75 -6.40 -11.79
N ARG A 40 -17.69 -7.10 -12.42
CA ARG A 40 -17.41 -8.21 -13.35
C ARG A 40 -17.57 -7.68 -14.75
N VAL A 41 -16.55 -7.86 -15.58
CA VAL A 41 -16.49 -7.29 -16.92
C VAL A 41 -16.28 -8.40 -17.94
N TYR A 42 -17.14 -8.49 -18.94
CA TYR A 42 -16.96 -9.37 -20.10
C TYR A 42 -16.05 -8.71 -21.14
N GLY A 43 -15.25 -9.51 -21.85
CA GLY A 43 -14.25 -9.03 -22.81
C GLY A 43 -12.92 -8.73 -22.12
N LEU A 44 -12.22 -7.69 -22.57
CA LEU A 44 -10.84 -7.37 -22.11
C LEU A 44 -9.86 -8.55 -22.29
N ASP A 45 -9.96 -9.28 -23.39
CA ASP A 45 -9.25 -10.55 -23.64
C ASP A 45 -7.73 -10.46 -23.42
N ASN A 46 -7.14 -9.30 -23.66
CA ASN A 46 -5.70 -9.05 -23.54
C ASN A 46 -5.27 -8.37 -22.23
N VAL A 47 -6.17 -8.23 -21.25
CA VAL A 47 -5.85 -7.58 -19.96
C VAL A 47 -4.91 -8.43 -19.12
N GLN A 48 -3.98 -7.77 -18.43
CA GLN A 48 -3.02 -8.41 -17.54
C GLN A 48 -3.51 -8.37 -16.09
N ALA A 49 -3.07 -9.34 -15.29
CA ALA A 49 -3.30 -9.32 -13.85
C ALA A 49 -2.58 -8.10 -13.23
N GLY A 50 -3.32 -7.29 -12.49
CA GLY A 50 -2.83 -6.02 -11.94
C GLY A 50 -2.83 -4.85 -12.95
N GLU A 51 -3.41 -5.02 -14.14
CA GLU A 51 -3.57 -3.93 -15.09
C GLU A 51 -4.66 -2.96 -14.64
N MET A 52 -4.39 -1.67 -14.84
CA MET A 52 -5.36 -0.62 -14.61
C MET A 52 -6.40 -0.59 -15.74
N VAL A 53 -7.64 -0.39 -15.37
CA VAL A 53 -8.74 -0.14 -16.30
C VAL A 53 -9.44 1.17 -15.96
N GLU A 54 -10.16 1.71 -16.93
CA GLU A 54 -10.94 2.93 -16.82
C GLU A 54 -12.42 2.63 -17.11
N PHE A 55 -13.27 2.99 -16.15
CA PHE A 55 -14.73 3.00 -16.28
C PHE A 55 -15.22 4.37 -16.77
N PRO A 56 -16.48 4.49 -17.22
CA PRO A 56 -17.05 5.79 -17.57
C PRO A 56 -16.92 6.81 -16.44
N GLY A 57 -16.65 8.06 -16.81
CA GLY A 57 -16.41 9.13 -15.84
C GLY A 57 -14.98 9.17 -15.27
N GLY A 58 -14.05 8.39 -15.83
CA GLY A 58 -12.64 8.39 -15.44
C GLY A 58 -12.37 7.65 -14.13
N ILE A 59 -13.30 6.79 -13.69
CA ILE A 59 -13.14 6.00 -12.47
C ILE A 59 -12.14 4.88 -12.78
N ALA A 60 -11.08 4.82 -11.99
CA ALA A 60 -10.04 3.81 -12.15
C ALA A 60 -10.43 2.49 -11.48
N GLY A 61 -9.99 1.37 -12.04
CA GLY A 61 -10.03 0.06 -11.42
C GLY A 61 -8.79 -0.77 -11.71
N MET A 62 -8.65 -1.92 -11.06
CA MET A 62 -7.57 -2.88 -11.29
C MET A 62 -8.13 -4.27 -11.52
N ALA A 63 -7.68 -4.92 -12.59
CA ALA A 63 -8.00 -6.31 -12.87
C ALA A 63 -7.28 -7.23 -11.87
N LEU A 64 -8.05 -8.00 -11.08
CA LEU A 64 -7.51 -8.92 -10.07
C LEU A 64 -7.71 -10.39 -10.42
N ASN A 65 -8.92 -10.75 -10.87
CA ASN A 65 -9.23 -12.12 -11.29
C ASN A 65 -9.44 -12.13 -12.81
N LEU A 66 -8.76 -13.03 -13.51
CA LEU A 66 -8.98 -13.29 -14.93
C LEU A 66 -9.65 -14.66 -15.03
N GLU A 67 -10.98 -14.68 -15.18
CA GLU A 67 -11.75 -15.90 -15.39
C GLU A 67 -11.86 -16.19 -16.90
N VAL A 68 -12.42 -17.35 -17.27
CA VAL A 68 -12.51 -17.77 -18.67
C VAL A 68 -13.45 -16.87 -19.48
N ASP A 69 -14.51 -16.38 -18.84
CA ASP A 69 -15.60 -15.65 -19.47
C ASP A 69 -15.75 -14.21 -18.95
N ASN A 70 -15.02 -13.82 -17.90
CA ASN A 70 -15.09 -12.49 -17.33
C ASN A 70 -13.83 -12.11 -16.55
N VAL A 71 -13.69 -10.81 -16.28
CA VAL A 71 -12.62 -10.21 -15.50
C VAL A 71 -13.21 -9.60 -14.23
N GLY A 72 -12.70 -10.03 -13.08
CA GLY A 72 -13.01 -9.44 -11.78
C GLY A 72 -12.14 -8.22 -11.53
N ILE A 73 -12.76 -7.04 -11.50
CA ILE A 73 -12.10 -5.74 -11.36
C ILE A 73 -12.51 -5.10 -10.04
N VAL A 74 -11.53 -4.64 -9.28
CA VAL A 74 -11.77 -3.80 -8.11
C VAL A 74 -11.75 -2.33 -8.47
N ILE A 75 -12.65 -1.54 -7.88
CA ILE A 75 -12.86 -0.14 -8.23
C ILE A 75 -12.16 0.76 -7.20
N PHE A 76 -11.34 1.70 -7.70
CA PHE A 76 -10.66 2.71 -6.88
C PHE A 76 -11.47 4.01 -6.81
N GLY A 77 -12.71 3.92 -6.36
CA GLY A 77 -13.62 5.07 -6.30
C GLY A 77 -15.04 4.68 -5.87
N ASP A 78 -15.97 5.58 -6.14
CA ASP A 78 -17.41 5.34 -5.96
C ASP A 78 -17.95 4.49 -7.11
N ASP A 79 -18.63 3.40 -6.78
CA ASP A 79 -19.22 2.46 -7.75
C ASP A 79 -20.64 2.84 -8.17
N ARG A 80 -21.29 3.81 -7.50
CA ARG A 80 -22.69 4.21 -7.75
C ARG A 80 -22.97 4.71 -9.16
N ASN A 81 -21.96 5.25 -9.84
CA ASN A 81 -22.09 5.80 -11.18
C ASN A 81 -21.81 4.76 -12.27
N ILE A 82 -21.34 3.57 -11.91
CA ILE A 82 -21.07 2.46 -12.83
C ILE A 82 -22.35 1.63 -12.96
N LYS A 83 -22.72 1.28 -14.19
CA LYS A 83 -23.93 0.51 -14.49
C LYS A 83 -23.61 -0.72 -15.33
N GLU A 84 -24.51 -1.70 -15.29
CA GLU A 84 -24.48 -2.82 -16.23
C GLU A 84 -24.55 -2.31 -17.68
N GLY A 85 -23.75 -2.92 -18.55
CA GLY A 85 -23.58 -2.52 -19.94
C GLY A 85 -22.58 -1.39 -20.18
N ASP A 86 -22.07 -0.74 -19.12
CA ASP A 86 -21.06 0.30 -19.26
C ASP A 86 -19.79 -0.24 -19.90
N THR A 87 -19.15 0.60 -20.71
CA THR A 87 -17.91 0.27 -21.42
C THR A 87 -16.70 0.49 -20.53
N VAL A 88 -15.87 -0.53 -20.38
CA VAL A 88 -14.61 -0.49 -19.63
C VAL A 88 -13.44 -0.58 -20.61
N LYS A 89 -12.41 0.22 -20.39
CA LYS A 89 -11.22 0.25 -21.25
C LYS A 89 -9.99 -0.13 -20.46
N ARG A 90 -9.15 -0.98 -21.04
CA ARG A 90 -7.82 -1.23 -20.48
C ARG A 90 -6.91 -0.02 -20.69
N THR A 91 -6.01 0.23 -19.75
CA THR A 91 -5.04 1.33 -19.87
C THR A 91 -3.69 0.89 -20.46
N GLY A 92 -3.45 -0.41 -20.59
CA GLY A 92 -2.17 -0.99 -21.04
C GLY A 92 -1.07 -0.98 -19.98
N ASN A 93 -1.35 -0.45 -18.78
CA ASN A 93 -0.35 -0.27 -17.74
C ASN A 93 -0.74 -1.04 -16.47
N ILE A 94 0.22 -1.80 -15.94
CA ILE A 94 0.16 -2.29 -14.56
C ILE A 94 0.10 -1.09 -13.61
N VAL A 95 -0.50 -1.26 -12.43
CA VAL A 95 -0.64 -0.16 -11.46
C VAL A 95 0.71 0.51 -11.18
N GLU A 96 0.77 1.81 -11.51
CA GLU A 96 1.95 2.66 -11.39
C GLU A 96 1.60 3.94 -10.63
N VAL A 97 2.51 4.38 -9.77
CA VAL A 97 2.37 5.60 -8.99
C VAL A 97 3.52 6.57 -9.30
N PRO A 98 3.31 7.89 -9.22
CA PRO A 98 4.40 8.84 -9.25
C PRO A 98 5.42 8.52 -8.16
N VAL A 99 6.70 8.67 -8.48
CA VAL A 99 7.81 8.56 -7.52
C VAL A 99 8.82 9.67 -7.77
N GLY A 100 9.53 10.10 -6.73
CA GLY A 100 10.54 11.15 -6.84
C GLY A 100 10.60 12.09 -5.64
N LYS A 101 11.62 12.95 -5.61
CA LYS A 101 11.76 14.01 -4.60
C LYS A 101 10.63 15.05 -4.70
N GLU A 102 9.94 15.13 -5.84
CA GLU A 102 8.80 16.02 -6.08
C GLU A 102 7.56 15.70 -5.20
N LEU A 103 7.54 14.52 -4.57
CA LEU A 103 6.50 14.12 -3.60
C LEU A 103 6.80 14.57 -2.17
N LEU A 104 8.03 15.00 -1.88
CA LEU A 104 8.38 15.47 -0.55
C LEU A 104 7.51 16.68 -0.18
N GLY A 105 6.97 16.67 1.03
CA GLY A 105 6.04 17.68 1.51
C GLY A 105 4.59 17.52 1.09
N ARG A 106 4.26 16.41 0.40
CA ARG A 106 2.92 16.17 -0.17
C ARG A 106 2.15 15.10 0.58
N VAL A 107 0.83 15.24 0.54
CA VAL A 107 -0.12 14.19 0.95
C VAL A 107 -0.82 13.67 -0.30
N VAL A 108 -0.72 12.36 -0.52
CA VAL A 108 -1.28 11.67 -1.70
C VAL A 108 -2.19 10.52 -1.30
N ASP A 109 -3.11 10.14 -2.19
CA ASP A 109 -3.92 8.94 -2.04
C ASP A 109 -3.13 7.66 -2.43
N GLY A 110 -3.80 6.50 -2.34
CA GLY A 110 -3.23 5.21 -2.74
C GLY A 110 -2.83 5.07 -4.22
N LEU A 111 -3.28 5.96 -5.12
CA LEU A 111 -2.87 6.01 -6.53
C LEU A 111 -1.82 7.11 -6.79
N GLY A 112 -1.40 7.85 -5.75
CA GLY A 112 -0.44 8.93 -5.84
C GLY A 112 -1.02 10.27 -6.31
N ASN A 113 -2.35 10.42 -6.31
CA ASN A 113 -2.99 11.70 -6.59
C ASN A 113 -2.87 12.63 -5.37
N PRO A 114 -2.59 13.93 -5.54
CA PRO A 114 -2.50 14.86 -4.43
C PRO A 114 -3.87 15.12 -3.79
N ILE A 115 -3.93 15.03 -2.46
CA ILE A 115 -5.14 15.29 -1.66
C ILE A 115 -4.94 16.41 -0.62
N ASP A 116 -3.77 17.07 -0.64
CA ASP A 116 -3.41 18.16 0.28
C ASP A 116 -3.88 19.56 -0.17
N GLY A 117 -4.47 19.69 -1.35
CA GLY A 117 -4.86 20.99 -1.91
C GLY A 117 -3.68 21.88 -2.34
N LYS A 118 -2.43 21.38 -2.34
CA LYS A 118 -1.23 22.14 -2.75
C LYS A 118 -1.00 22.13 -4.28
N GLY A 119 -2.03 21.79 -5.06
CA GLY A 119 -1.98 21.71 -6.53
C GLY A 119 -1.40 20.40 -7.08
N PRO A 120 -1.22 20.25 -8.40
CA PRO A 120 -0.74 19.02 -9.01
C PRO A 120 0.73 18.72 -8.69
N ILE A 121 1.10 17.43 -8.64
CA ILE A 121 2.48 16.98 -8.47
C ILE A 121 3.11 16.80 -9.85
N LYS A 122 4.20 17.52 -10.13
CA LYS A 122 4.96 17.41 -11.39
C LYS A 122 6.02 16.30 -11.29
N ALA A 123 5.58 15.07 -11.03
CA ALA A 123 6.47 13.93 -10.92
C ALA A 123 7.12 13.61 -12.28
N LYS A 124 8.43 13.34 -12.28
CA LYS A 124 9.20 13.03 -13.50
C LYS A 124 9.20 11.55 -13.85
N LYS A 125 8.97 10.69 -12.85
CA LYS A 125 9.01 9.23 -12.99
C LYS A 125 7.77 8.63 -12.35
N LYS A 126 7.41 7.46 -12.85
CA LYS A 126 6.45 6.54 -12.22
C LYS A 126 7.16 5.22 -11.95
N ALA A 127 6.67 4.48 -10.96
CA ALA A 127 7.12 3.14 -10.67
C ALA A 127 5.91 2.23 -10.43
N ARG A 128 6.06 0.95 -10.80
CA ARG A 128 5.05 -0.07 -10.50
C ARG A 128 4.96 -0.27 -9.01
N VAL A 129 3.74 -0.39 -8.51
CA VAL A 129 3.49 -0.59 -7.07
C VAL A 129 3.82 -2.00 -6.61
N ASP A 130 3.72 -2.99 -7.50
CA ASP A 130 4.00 -4.41 -7.21
C ASP A 130 5.21 -4.86 -8.05
N VAL A 131 6.36 -4.93 -7.40
CA VAL A 131 7.63 -5.36 -8.00
C VAL A 131 8.29 -6.40 -7.11
N LYS A 132 9.10 -7.25 -7.73
CA LYS A 132 9.87 -8.27 -7.02
C LYS A 132 10.87 -7.60 -6.07
N ALA A 133 10.90 -8.06 -4.82
CA ALA A 133 11.88 -7.61 -3.84
C ALA A 133 13.32 -7.90 -4.30
N PRO A 134 14.31 -7.09 -3.86
CA PRO A 134 15.72 -7.39 -4.08
C PRO A 134 16.06 -8.79 -3.55
N GLY A 135 16.74 -9.60 -4.37
CA GLY A 135 17.22 -10.92 -3.96
C GLY A 135 18.33 -10.84 -2.90
N ILE A 136 18.98 -11.96 -2.60
CA ILE A 136 20.04 -11.99 -1.57
C ILE A 136 21.30 -11.25 -2.07
N LEU A 137 21.73 -11.46 -3.32
CA LEU A 137 22.97 -10.92 -3.86
C LEU A 137 23.05 -9.37 -3.86
N PRO A 138 21.98 -8.61 -4.22
CA PRO A 138 22.01 -7.15 -4.17
C PRO A 138 21.98 -6.55 -2.75
N ARG A 139 21.76 -7.37 -1.71
CA ARG A 139 21.65 -6.89 -0.32
C ARG A 139 23.02 -6.83 0.36
N LYS A 140 23.10 -5.99 1.39
CA LYS A 140 24.21 -5.93 2.35
C LYS A 140 23.68 -6.08 3.76
N SER A 141 24.49 -6.64 4.66
CA SER A 141 24.17 -6.67 6.08
C SER A 141 23.90 -5.27 6.63
N VAL A 142 22.87 -5.16 7.45
CA VAL A 142 22.52 -3.92 8.15
C VAL A 142 23.62 -3.61 9.18
N HIS A 143 24.25 -2.43 9.05
CA HIS A 143 25.40 -2.03 9.88
C HIS A 143 25.38 -0.54 10.27
N GLU A 144 24.43 0.24 9.74
CA GLU A 144 24.26 1.66 10.05
C GLU A 144 23.00 1.83 10.89
N PRO A 145 23.03 2.62 11.98
CA PRO A 145 21.86 2.83 12.82
C PRO A 145 20.83 3.75 12.15
N MET A 146 19.56 3.46 12.39
CA MET A 146 18.42 4.35 12.17
C MET A 146 17.94 4.83 13.53
N GLN A 147 18.37 6.04 13.92
CA GLN A 147 18.12 6.58 15.25
C GLN A 147 16.66 7.01 15.40
N THR A 148 15.93 6.38 16.30
CA THR A 148 14.52 6.73 16.56
C THR A 148 14.39 7.97 17.43
N GLY A 149 15.39 8.28 18.25
CA GLY A 149 15.33 9.32 19.28
C GLY A 149 14.65 8.86 20.57
N LEU A 150 14.16 7.62 20.59
CA LEU A 150 13.50 7.01 21.74
C LEU A 150 14.51 6.13 22.48
N LYS A 151 14.91 6.58 23.68
CA LYS A 151 15.95 5.92 24.49
C LYS A 151 15.71 4.42 24.68
N ALA A 152 14.46 4.01 24.90
CA ALA A 152 14.12 2.61 25.10
C ALA A 152 14.43 1.77 23.85
N ILE A 153 14.11 2.29 22.66
CA ILE A 153 14.35 1.60 21.39
C ILE A 153 15.84 1.67 21.04
N ASP A 154 16.42 2.86 20.97
CA ASP A 154 17.81 3.03 20.50
C ASP A 154 18.85 2.34 21.41
N ALA A 155 18.52 2.09 22.69
CA ALA A 155 19.42 1.39 23.62
C ALA A 155 19.17 -0.12 23.74
N LEU A 156 17.92 -0.57 23.67
CA LEU A 156 17.56 -1.98 23.94
C LEU A 156 17.21 -2.77 22.68
N ILE A 157 16.58 -2.12 21.71
CA ILE A 157 16.08 -2.73 20.46
C ILE A 157 16.50 -1.83 19.28
N PRO A 158 17.82 -1.68 19.03
CA PRO A 158 18.30 -0.73 18.04
C PRO A 158 17.82 -1.12 16.64
N VAL A 159 17.32 -0.14 15.90
CA VAL A 159 16.86 -0.32 14.53
C VAL A 159 17.95 0.16 13.57
N GLY A 160 18.29 -0.66 12.58
CA GLY A 160 19.27 -0.32 11.55
C GLY A 160 18.67 0.13 10.22
N ARG A 161 19.48 0.79 9.39
CA ARG A 161 19.09 1.22 8.04
C ARG A 161 18.89 0.01 7.13
N GLY A 162 17.65 -0.23 6.71
CA GLY A 162 17.25 -1.40 5.93
C GLY A 162 16.62 -2.54 6.73
N GLN A 163 16.46 -2.39 8.05
CA GLN A 163 15.79 -3.34 8.93
C GLN A 163 14.25 -3.18 8.87
N ARG A 164 13.52 -4.24 9.21
CA ARG A 164 12.07 -4.24 9.40
C ARG A 164 11.77 -4.49 10.87
N GLU A 165 11.33 -3.46 11.58
CA GLU A 165 11.05 -3.54 13.03
C GLU A 165 9.54 -3.37 13.28
N LEU A 166 8.88 -4.42 13.75
CA LEU A 166 7.43 -4.41 13.99
C LEU A 166 7.07 -3.59 15.23
N ILE A 167 6.16 -2.63 15.09
CA ILE A 167 5.52 -1.96 16.21
C ILE A 167 4.16 -2.63 16.44
N ILE A 168 4.04 -3.39 17.52
CA ILE A 168 2.84 -4.18 17.81
C ILE A 168 2.28 -3.83 19.19
N GLY A 169 0.96 -3.73 19.29
CA GLY A 169 0.28 -3.53 20.56
C GLY A 169 -1.18 -3.15 20.41
N ASP A 170 -1.85 -3.03 21.54
CA ASP A 170 -3.27 -2.74 21.60
C ASP A 170 -3.59 -1.29 21.19
N ARG A 171 -4.87 -1.01 21.02
CA ARG A 171 -5.34 0.33 20.68
C ARG A 171 -4.88 1.34 21.74
N GLN A 172 -4.46 2.53 21.29
CA GLN A 172 -4.05 3.66 22.15
C GLN A 172 -2.79 3.44 23.01
N THR A 173 -1.89 2.52 22.64
CA THR A 173 -0.61 2.28 23.35
C THR A 173 0.58 3.11 22.88
N GLY A 174 0.39 4.06 21.94
CA GLY A 174 1.46 4.94 21.45
C GLY A 174 2.12 4.53 20.13
N LYS A 175 1.60 3.51 19.42
CA LYS A 175 2.17 2.99 18.16
C LYS A 175 2.47 4.09 17.11
N THR A 176 1.48 4.94 16.81
CA THR A 176 1.64 6.07 15.87
C THR A 176 2.62 7.12 16.39
N ALA A 177 2.69 7.32 17.71
CA ALA A 177 3.62 8.28 18.32
C ALA A 177 5.08 7.85 18.13
N VAL A 178 5.38 6.55 18.24
CA VAL A 178 6.72 6.01 17.95
C VAL A 178 7.16 6.35 16.52
N ILE A 179 6.28 6.16 15.52
CA ILE A 179 6.59 6.53 14.13
C ILE A 179 6.77 8.04 13.98
N LEU A 180 5.86 8.83 14.56
CA LEU A 180 5.92 10.28 14.50
C LEU A 180 7.25 10.81 15.07
N ASP A 181 7.59 10.43 16.29
CA ASP A 181 8.82 10.85 16.97
C ASP A 181 10.06 10.40 16.21
N THR A 182 10.03 9.17 15.67
CA THR A 182 11.09 8.69 14.78
C THR A 182 11.26 9.60 13.58
N ILE A 183 10.19 9.99 12.88
CA ILE A 183 10.25 10.91 11.72
C ILE A 183 10.78 12.28 12.15
N LEU A 184 10.32 12.82 13.29
CA LEU A 184 10.76 14.12 13.81
C LEU A 184 12.26 14.13 14.15
N ASN A 185 12.78 13.03 14.70
CA ASN A 185 14.20 12.91 15.06
C ASN A 185 15.15 13.03 13.84
N GLN A 186 14.66 12.72 12.63
CA GLN A 186 15.46 12.81 11.41
C GLN A 186 15.72 14.23 10.93
N LYS A 187 15.08 15.24 11.53
CA LYS A 187 15.24 16.65 11.13
C LYS A 187 16.71 17.09 11.14
N LYS A 188 17.47 16.68 12.16
CA LYS A 188 18.87 17.10 12.32
C LYS A 188 19.76 16.58 11.18
N ILE A 189 19.59 15.32 10.78
CA ILE A 189 20.36 14.73 9.68
C ILE A 189 19.92 15.26 8.31
N ASN A 190 18.62 15.57 8.15
CA ASN A 190 18.09 16.14 6.92
C ASN A 190 18.43 17.62 6.71
N ALA A 191 18.72 18.36 7.79
CA ALA A 191 19.18 19.74 7.74
C ALA A 191 20.64 19.90 7.28
N GLY A 192 21.43 18.81 7.27
CA GLY A 192 22.81 18.84 6.77
C GLY A 192 22.89 18.74 5.24
N ASP A 193 24.07 19.05 4.69
CA ASP A 193 24.32 18.98 3.24
C ASP A 193 24.74 17.59 2.74
N ASP A 194 25.05 16.68 3.67
CA ASP A 194 25.53 15.32 3.38
C ASP A 194 24.35 14.38 3.04
N GLU A 195 24.06 14.20 1.75
CA GLU A 195 22.98 13.33 1.25
C GLU A 195 23.12 11.87 1.73
N SER A 196 24.34 11.38 2.00
CA SER A 196 24.53 10.00 2.51
C SER A 196 23.98 9.82 3.94
N LYS A 197 23.84 10.91 4.68
CA LYS A 197 23.30 10.89 6.03
C LYS A 197 21.80 11.14 6.08
N LYS A 198 21.22 11.76 5.06
CA LYS A 198 19.79 12.07 5.01
C LYS A 198 18.94 10.81 5.07
N LEU A 199 17.74 10.95 5.62
CA LEU A 199 16.76 9.89 5.73
C LEU A 199 15.39 10.44 5.34
N TYR A 200 14.90 10.03 4.17
CA TYR A 200 13.60 10.45 3.66
C TYR A 200 12.50 9.59 4.26
N CYS A 201 11.40 10.22 4.68
CA CYS A 201 10.35 9.52 5.41
C CYS A 201 9.12 9.30 4.55
N VAL A 202 8.48 8.15 4.67
CA VAL A 202 7.17 7.84 4.08
C VAL A 202 6.26 7.36 5.20
N TYR A 203 5.13 8.03 5.39
CA TYR A 203 4.10 7.60 6.32
C TYR A 203 2.87 7.14 5.56
N VAL A 204 2.48 5.89 5.73
CA VAL A 204 1.32 5.30 5.08
C VAL A 204 0.20 5.11 6.09
N ALA A 205 -0.85 5.92 5.99
CA ALA A 205 -2.05 5.79 6.80
C ALA A 205 -3.07 4.89 6.08
N VAL A 206 -3.37 3.73 6.66
CA VAL A 206 -4.32 2.73 6.15
C VAL A 206 -5.51 2.66 7.08
N GLY A 207 -6.72 2.91 6.57
CA GLY A 207 -7.97 2.86 7.32
C GLY A 207 -8.02 3.80 8.53
N GLN A 208 -7.16 4.82 8.60
CA GLN A 208 -7.16 5.81 9.67
C GLN A 208 -8.28 6.82 9.46
N LYS A 209 -8.70 7.49 10.54
CA LYS A 209 -9.64 8.62 10.43
C LYS A 209 -8.95 9.80 9.76
N ARG A 210 -9.66 10.48 8.84
CA ARG A 210 -9.16 11.71 8.17
C ARG A 210 -8.63 12.74 9.15
N SER A 211 -9.30 12.95 10.29
CA SER A 211 -8.87 13.90 11.32
C SER A 211 -7.53 13.50 11.97
N THR A 212 -7.30 12.20 12.20
CA THR A 212 -6.04 11.70 12.76
C THR A 212 -4.89 11.89 11.78
N VAL A 213 -5.11 11.62 10.49
CA VAL A 213 -4.11 11.88 9.44
C VAL A 213 -3.81 13.37 9.33
N ALA A 214 -4.83 14.23 9.33
CA ALA A 214 -4.65 15.68 9.30
C ALA A 214 -3.85 16.20 10.50
N GLN A 215 -4.11 15.67 11.71
CA GLN A 215 -3.34 16.02 12.90
C GLN A 215 -1.88 15.56 12.78
N PHE A 216 -1.63 14.35 12.27
CA PHE A 216 -0.28 13.85 12.03
C PHE A 216 0.50 14.74 11.05
N VAL A 217 -0.11 15.07 9.90
CA VAL A 217 0.46 15.97 8.88
C VAL A 217 0.75 17.35 9.47
N LYS A 218 -0.19 17.90 10.25
CA LYS A 218 -0.01 19.19 10.94
C LYS A 218 1.20 19.16 11.87
N THR A 219 1.35 18.12 12.69
CA THR A 219 2.51 18.00 13.58
C THR A 219 3.82 17.90 12.79
N LEU A 220 3.84 17.18 11.66
CA LEU A 220 5.01 17.16 10.78
C LEU A 220 5.33 18.55 10.21
N GLU A 221 4.32 19.30 9.78
CA GLU A 221 4.49 20.64 9.21
C GLU A 221 5.01 21.64 10.26
N GLU A 222 4.40 21.67 11.45
CA GLU A 222 4.78 22.55 12.56
C GLU A 222 6.23 22.29 13.04
N ASN A 223 6.70 21.05 12.90
CA ASN A 223 8.06 20.68 13.27
C ASN A 223 9.04 20.70 12.08
N GLY A 224 8.62 21.11 10.88
CA GLY A 224 9.47 21.13 9.67
C GLY A 224 9.91 19.75 9.19
N ALA A 225 9.20 18.69 9.60
CA ALA A 225 9.48 17.31 9.19
C ALA A 225 8.79 16.94 7.88
N LEU A 226 7.76 17.68 7.48
CA LEU A 226 7.04 17.45 6.25
C LEU A 226 7.94 17.64 5.01
N GLU A 227 8.95 18.52 5.07
CA GLU A 227 9.88 18.82 3.96
C GLU A 227 10.68 17.62 3.44
N TYR A 228 10.91 16.60 4.28
CA TYR A 228 11.59 15.37 3.92
C TYR A 228 10.67 14.14 4.01
N SER A 229 9.36 14.36 4.13
CA SER A 229 8.37 13.30 4.29
C SER A 229 7.35 13.26 3.15
N ILE A 230 6.86 12.08 2.84
CA ILE A 230 5.70 11.82 1.97
C ILE A 230 4.61 11.19 2.84
N VAL A 231 3.37 11.65 2.73
CA VAL A 231 2.24 11.00 3.41
C VAL A 231 1.32 10.36 2.37
N VAL A 232 1.16 9.05 2.45
CA VAL A 232 0.18 8.29 1.66
C VAL A 232 -1.02 8.00 2.55
N ALA A 233 -2.21 8.43 2.15
CA ALA A 233 -3.41 8.27 2.94
C ALA A 233 -4.50 7.53 2.16
N ALA A 234 -4.86 6.35 2.67
CA ALA A 234 -6.10 5.65 2.34
C ALA A 234 -6.90 5.50 3.64
N THR A 235 -7.79 6.46 3.87
CA THR A 235 -8.55 6.62 5.11
C THR A 235 -9.73 5.65 5.20
N ALA A 236 -10.35 5.55 6.37
CA ALA A 236 -11.48 4.64 6.60
C ALA A 236 -12.70 4.89 5.67
N SER A 237 -12.82 6.08 5.09
CA SER A 237 -13.89 6.42 4.14
C SER A 237 -13.58 6.02 2.70
N ASP A 238 -12.33 5.67 2.42
CA ASP A 238 -11.88 5.32 1.08
C ASP A 238 -12.13 3.82 0.84
N PRO A 239 -12.37 3.39 -0.41
CA PRO A 239 -12.79 2.02 -0.68
C PRO A 239 -11.68 1.01 -0.35
N ALA A 240 -12.06 -0.24 -0.05
CA ALA A 240 -11.12 -1.29 0.35
C ALA A 240 -9.91 -1.47 -0.60
N PRO A 241 -10.07 -1.37 -1.95
CA PRO A 241 -8.94 -1.42 -2.88
C PRO A 241 -7.89 -0.33 -2.64
N MET A 242 -8.30 0.88 -2.26
CA MET A 242 -7.36 1.96 -1.92
C MET A 242 -6.57 1.65 -0.65
N GLN A 243 -7.24 1.11 0.37
CA GLN A 243 -6.60 0.72 1.64
C GLN A 243 -5.62 -0.45 1.44
N PHE A 244 -5.99 -1.41 0.58
CA PHE A 244 -5.10 -2.51 0.17
C PHE A 244 -3.86 -2.01 -0.56
N LEU A 245 -4.02 -1.04 -1.47
CA LEU A 245 -2.96 -0.57 -2.36
C LEU A 245 -1.97 0.38 -1.68
N ALA A 246 -2.45 1.22 -0.76
CA ALA A 246 -1.64 2.30 -0.18
C ALA A 246 -0.26 1.88 0.37
N PRO A 247 -0.10 0.73 1.08
CA PRO A 247 1.23 0.27 1.50
C PRO A 247 2.17 -0.04 0.34
N TYR A 248 1.68 -0.61 -0.76
CA TYR A 248 2.49 -0.87 -1.96
C TYR A 248 2.91 0.44 -2.65
N SER A 249 2.00 1.41 -2.72
CA SER A 249 2.30 2.74 -3.26
C SER A 249 3.33 3.49 -2.43
N GLY A 250 3.17 3.48 -1.10
CA GLY A 250 4.17 4.04 -0.19
C GLY A 250 5.52 3.34 -0.29
N CYS A 251 5.52 2.01 -0.42
CA CYS A 251 6.74 1.24 -0.63
C CYS A 251 7.44 1.67 -1.91
N ALA A 252 6.75 1.77 -3.05
CA ALA A 252 7.34 2.24 -4.31
C ALA A 252 7.93 3.66 -4.21
N MET A 253 7.27 4.56 -3.47
CA MET A 253 7.80 5.90 -3.18
C MET A 253 9.06 5.86 -2.31
N GLY A 254 9.11 4.96 -1.32
CA GLY A 254 10.30 4.73 -0.49
C GLY A 254 11.46 4.08 -1.26
N GLU A 255 11.16 3.13 -2.14
CA GLU A 255 12.14 2.43 -2.99
C GLU A 255 12.86 3.38 -3.93
N PHE A 256 12.20 4.43 -4.43
CA PHE A 256 12.87 5.46 -5.21
C PHE A 256 14.11 6.00 -4.49
N PHE A 257 14.05 6.23 -3.18
CA PHE A 257 15.21 6.70 -2.44
C PHE A 257 16.28 5.60 -2.32
N ARG A 258 15.89 4.38 -1.91
CA ARG A 258 16.78 3.21 -1.82
C ARG A 258 17.54 2.97 -3.12
N ASP A 259 16.84 2.97 -4.25
CA ASP A 259 17.39 2.59 -5.56
C ASP A 259 18.24 3.71 -6.19
N ASN A 260 18.19 4.92 -5.64
CA ASN A 260 19.03 6.06 -6.05
C ASN A 260 20.12 6.36 -5.00
N GLY A 261 20.51 5.35 -4.21
CA GLY A 261 21.61 5.44 -3.25
C GLY A 261 21.33 6.30 -2.02
N MET A 262 20.07 6.64 -1.77
CA MET A 262 19.62 7.37 -0.60
C MET A 262 19.03 6.42 0.44
N HIS A 263 18.78 6.94 1.64
CA HIS A 263 18.14 6.19 2.71
C HIS A 263 16.71 6.68 2.93
N ALA A 264 15.79 5.74 3.16
CA ALA A 264 14.42 6.02 3.50
C ALA A 264 13.94 5.21 4.71
N LEU A 265 12.96 5.78 5.40
CA LEU A 265 12.17 5.18 6.46
C LEU A 265 10.71 5.14 6.01
N ILE A 266 10.04 3.99 6.17
CA ILE A 266 8.61 3.86 5.92
C ILE A 266 7.87 3.35 7.15
N GLY A 267 6.83 4.07 7.57
CA GLY A 267 5.90 3.65 8.61
C GLY A 267 4.55 3.23 8.01
N TYR A 268 4.05 2.05 8.36
CA TYR A 268 2.74 1.57 7.89
C TYR A 268 1.74 1.53 9.05
N ASP A 269 0.73 2.42 9.06
CA ASP A 269 -0.24 2.58 10.15
C ASP A 269 -1.69 2.37 9.64
N ASP A 270 -2.21 1.14 9.60
CA ASP A 270 -1.57 -0.10 10.04
C ASP A 270 -1.83 -1.28 9.08
N LEU A 271 -0.99 -2.32 9.18
CA LEU A 271 -1.08 -3.51 8.32
C LEU A 271 -2.24 -4.44 8.73
N SER A 272 -2.76 -4.34 9.95
CA SER A 272 -3.97 -5.07 10.35
C SER A 272 -5.16 -4.61 9.50
N LYS A 273 -5.32 -3.30 9.29
CA LYS A 273 -6.35 -2.71 8.43
C LYS A 273 -6.14 -3.03 6.95
N GLN A 274 -4.89 -3.10 6.48
CA GLN A 274 -4.59 -3.59 5.13
C GLN A 274 -5.09 -5.04 4.94
N ALA A 275 -4.81 -5.92 5.90
CA ALA A 275 -5.28 -7.31 5.85
C ALA A 275 -6.81 -7.39 5.85
N VAL A 276 -7.49 -6.56 6.64
CA VAL A 276 -8.97 -6.49 6.66
C VAL A 276 -9.51 -6.04 5.30
N ALA A 277 -8.90 -5.03 4.67
CA ALA A 277 -9.28 -4.58 3.33
C ALA A 277 -9.07 -5.69 2.28
N TYR A 278 -7.93 -6.40 2.34
CA TYR A 278 -7.65 -7.52 1.45
C TYR A 278 -8.63 -8.69 1.64
N ARG A 279 -9.02 -8.97 2.89
CA ARG A 279 -10.05 -9.95 3.22
C ARG A 279 -11.39 -9.58 2.60
N GLN A 280 -11.82 -8.32 2.75
CA GLN A 280 -13.07 -7.84 2.15
C GLN A 280 -13.06 -8.02 0.63
N MET A 281 -11.99 -7.57 -0.04
CA MET A 281 -11.85 -7.73 -1.49
C MET A 281 -11.90 -9.21 -1.91
N SER A 282 -11.19 -10.08 -1.19
CA SER A 282 -11.12 -11.50 -1.51
C SER A 282 -12.47 -12.20 -1.38
N LEU A 283 -13.23 -11.87 -0.33
CA LEU A 283 -14.58 -12.42 -0.11
C LEU A 283 -15.57 -11.97 -1.18
N LEU A 284 -15.52 -10.69 -1.57
CA LEU A 284 -16.37 -10.14 -2.64
C LEU A 284 -16.01 -10.72 -4.01
N LEU A 285 -14.72 -11.00 -4.26
CA LEU A 285 -14.24 -11.77 -5.41
C LEU A 285 -14.52 -13.28 -5.31
N ARG A 286 -15.22 -13.72 -4.26
CA ARG A 286 -15.57 -15.14 -3.99
C ARG A 286 -14.36 -16.06 -3.93
N ARG A 287 -13.20 -15.55 -3.52
CA ARG A 287 -12.04 -16.41 -3.21
C ARG A 287 -12.33 -17.21 -1.93
N PRO A 288 -12.00 -18.50 -1.88
CA PRO A 288 -12.19 -19.30 -0.68
C PRO A 288 -11.45 -18.71 0.54
N PRO A 289 -12.14 -18.49 1.67
CA PRO A 289 -11.51 -18.00 2.88
C PRO A 289 -10.81 -19.12 3.67
N GLY A 290 -9.83 -18.73 4.49
CA GLY A 290 -9.12 -19.58 5.44
C GLY A 290 -9.37 -19.16 6.89
N ARG A 291 -8.32 -19.22 7.73
CA ARG A 291 -8.38 -18.86 9.16
C ARG A 291 -8.83 -17.41 9.34
N GLU A 292 -9.76 -17.18 10.28
CA GLU A 292 -10.34 -15.86 10.56
C GLU A 292 -10.92 -15.15 9.32
N ALA A 293 -11.37 -15.96 8.35
CA ALA A 293 -11.88 -15.59 7.04
C ALA A 293 -10.89 -14.85 6.11
N TYR A 294 -9.60 -14.77 6.45
CA TYR A 294 -8.59 -14.20 5.55
C TYR A 294 -8.31 -15.13 4.36
N PRO A 295 -7.93 -14.59 3.18
CA PRO A 295 -7.52 -15.42 2.05
C PRO A 295 -6.21 -16.17 2.36
N GLY A 296 -5.99 -17.31 1.69
CA GLY A 296 -4.85 -18.19 1.97
C GLY A 296 -3.47 -17.56 1.71
N ASP A 297 -3.42 -16.47 0.94
CA ASP A 297 -2.22 -15.73 0.57
C ASP A 297 -2.03 -14.43 1.39
N VAL A 298 -2.74 -14.25 2.50
CA VAL A 298 -2.56 -13.06 3.36
C VAL A 298 -1.15 -12.95 3.95
N PHE A 299 -0.46 -14.08 4.15
CA PHE A 299 0.96 -14.06 4.50
C PHE A 299 1.82 -13.52 3.34
N TYR A 300 1.51 -13.93 2.11
CA TYR A 300 2.20 -13.48 0.91
C TYR A 300 2.01 -11.96 0.69
N LEU A 301 0.84 -11.43 1.02
CA LEU A 301 0.56 -9.98 1.01
C LEU A 301 1.61 -9.18 1.78
N HIS A 302 1.83 -9.53 3.06
CA HIS A 302 2.74 -8.78 3.91
C HIS A 302 4.20 -9.13 3.67
N SER A 303 4.53 -10.39 3.37
CA SER A 303 5.93 -10.79 3.10
C SER A 303 6.46 -10.14 1.83
N ARG A 304 5.70 -10.14 0.73
CA ARG A 304 6.13 -9.47 -0.52
C ARG A 304 6.23 -7.94 -0.39
N LEU A 305 5.48 -7.35 0.54
CA LEU A 305 5.58 -5.92 0.87
C LEU A 305 6.84 -5.64 1.70
N LEU A 306 7.00 -6.33 2.82
CA LEU A 306 8.06 -6.03 3.79
C LEU A 306 9.44 -6.46 3.30
N GLU A 307 9.56 -7.54 2.52
CA GLU A 307 10.84 -7.97 1.94
C GLU A 307 11.44 -6.97 0.93
N ARG A 308 10.67 -5.98 0.47
CA ARG A 308 11.19 -4.86 -0.33
C ARG A 308 11.97 -3.86 0.52
N ALA A 309 11.73 -3.78 1.82
CA ALA A 309 12.55 -3.00 2.73
C ALA A 309 13.87 -3.74 3.00
N ALA A 310 14.98 -3.19 2.50
CA ALA A 310 16.31 -3.78 2.59
C ALA A 310 17.42 -2.72 2.48
N LYS A 311 18.63 -3.10 2.90
CA LYS A 311 19.89 -2.38 2.63
C LYS A 311 20.55 -2.96 1.38
N LEU A 312 20.81 -2.12 0.38
CA LEU A 312 21.54 -2.52 -0.82
C LEU A 312 23.06 -2.50 -0.60
N ASN A 313 23.76 -3.31 -1.38
CA ASN A 313 25.21 -3.32 -1.45
C ASN A 313 25.76 -2.15 -2.31
N GLU A 314 27.07 -2.01 -2.32
CA GLU A 314 27.82 -0.95 -3.02
C GLU A 314 27.55 -0.95 -4.53
N ASP A 315 27.46 -2.13 -5.14
CA ASP A 315 27.20 -2.29 -6.58
C ASP A 315 25.80 -1.79 -6.98
N HIS A 316 24.88 -1.72 -6.02
CA HIS A 316 23.50 -1.24 -6.20
C HIS A 316 23.28 0.12 -5.48
N GLY A 317 24.34 0.91 -5.30
CA GLY A 317 24.26 2.29 -4.82
C GLY A 317 24.16 2.44 -3.30
N ALA A 318 24.19 1.36 -2.53
CA ALA A 318 24.19 1.36 -1.08
C ALA A 318 23.02 2.10 -0.39
N GLY A 319 21.90 2.35 -1.07
CA GLY A 319 20.71 2.91 -0.43
C GLY A 319 20.01 1.91 0.49
N SER A 320 19.05 2.40 1.28
CA SER A 320 18.27 1.55 2.19
C SER A 320 16.82 1.99 2.29
N LEU A 321 15.93 1.03 2.52
CA LEU A 321 14.57 1.29 2.99
C LEU A 321 14.35 0.55 4.31
N THR A 322 14.24 1.30 5.41
CA THR A 322 13.89 0.78 6.75
C THR A 322 12.38 0.80 6.91
N ALA A 323 11.79 -0.27 7.47
CA ALA A 323 10.34 -0.37 7.64
C ALA A 323 9.94 -0.47 9.12
N LEU A 324 8.93 0.30 9.50
CA LEU A 324 8.24 0.25 10.79
C LEU A 324 6.76 -0.11 10.56
N PRO A 325 6.43 -1.39 10.31
CA PRO A 325 5.04 -1.81 10.22
C PRO A 325 4.35 -1.74 11.57
N VAL A 326 3.11 -1.24 11.59
CA VAL A 326 2.23 -1.29 12.76
C VAL A 326 1.26 -2.45 12.62
N VAL A 327 1.08 -3.19 13.71
CA VAL A 327 0.00 -4.17 13.85
C VAL A 327 -0.76 -3.87 15.13
N GLU A 328 -2.08 -3.66 15.00
CA GLU A 328 -2.97 -3.58 16.14
C GLU A 328 -3.40 -4.98 16.59
N THR A 329 -3.16 -5.29 17.88
CA THR A 329 -3.69 -6.48 18.55
C THR A 329 -5.08 -6.21 19.12
N GLN A 330 -5.81 -7.28 19.45
CA GLN A 330 -7.08 -7.20 20.15
C GLN A 330 -6.91 -7.86 21.51
N ALA A 331 -7.14 -7.11 22.59
CA ALA A 331 -6.99 -7.58 23.97
C ALA A 331 -5.59 -8.18 24.25
N ASN A 332 -4.55 -7.54 23.72
CA ASN A 332 -3.15 -7.95 23.77
C ASN A 332 -2.87 -9.37 23.21
N ASP A 333 -3.77 -9.92 22.39
CA ASP A 333 -3.55 -11.23 21.79
C ASP A 333 -2.56 -11.16 20.62
N VAL A 334 -1.30 -11.49 20.91
CA VAL A 334 -0.22 -11.62 19.93
C VAL A 334 -0.26 -12.94 19.15
N SER A 335 -1.08 -13.90 19.57
CA SER A 335 -1.22 -15.22 18.92
C SER A 335 -2.26 -15.26 17.80
N ALA A 336 -2.97 -14.14 17.62
CA ALA A 336 -3.88 -13.94 16.49
C ALA A 336 -3.14 -14.09 15.15
N TYR A 337 -3.90 -14.39 14.09
CA TYR A 337 -3.31 -14.82 12.82
C TYR A 337 -2.42 -13.75 12.16
N ILE A 338 -2.88 -12.51 12.08
CA ILE A 338 -2.11 -11.41 11.45
C ILE A 338 -0.88 -11.02 12.27
N PRO A 339 -0.97 -10.80 13.60
CA PRO A 339 0.21 -10.61 14.45
C PRO A 339 1.28 -11.67 14.26
N THR A 340 0.91 -12.96 14.35
CA THR A 340 1.86 -14.08 14.22
C THR A 340 2.56 -14.05 12.86
N ASN A 341 1.82 -13.78 11.78
CA ASN A 341 2.41 -13.69 10.44
C ASN A 341 3.45 -12.57 10.35
N VAL A 342 3.11 -11.36 10.79
CA VAL A 342 4.01 -10.19 10.67
C VAL A 342 5.23 -10.32 11.61
N ILE A 343 5.05 -10.90 12.80
CA ILE A 343 6.17 -11.25 13.69
C ILE A 343 7.17 -12.15 12.95
N SER A 344 6.69 -13.18 12.23
CA SER A 344 7.59 -14.08 11.49
C SER A 344 8.23 -13.49 10.23
N ILE A 345 7.76 -12.33 9.75
CA ILE A 345 8.29 -11.63 8.56
C ILE A 345 9.32 -10.56 8.95
N THR A 346 9.16 -9.95 10.12
CA THR A 346 9.99 -8.83 10.58
C THR A 346 11.25 -9.32 11.27
N ASP A 347 12.26 -8.45 11.36
CA ASP A 347 13.58 -8.79 11.92
C ASP A 347 13.61 -8.63 13.45
N GLY A 348 12.59 -7.98 14.02
CA GLY A 348 12.43 -7.69 15.43
C GLY A 348 11.05 -7.08 15.71
N GLN A 349 10.75 -6.90 17.00
CA GLN A 349 9.49 -6.35 17.46
C GLN A 349 9.65 -5.42 18.67
N ILE A 350 8.92 -4.31 18.63
CA ILE A 350 8.66 -3.38 19.70
C ILE A 350 7.23 -3.63 20.18
N PHE A 351 7.09 -4.28 21.33
CA PHE A 351 5.79 -4.59 21.92
C PHE A 351 5.36 -3.49 22.90
N LEU A 352 4.22 -2.86 22.63
CA LEU A 352 3.65 -1.79 23.44
C LEU A 352 2.45 -2.31 24.24
N GLU A 353 2.66 -2.49 25.54
CA GLU A 353 1.66 -3.02 26.47
C GLU A 353 0.81 -1.92 27.11
N THR A 354 -0.50 -2.16 27.11
CA THR A 354 -1.49 -1.31 27.78
C THR A 354 -1.21 -1.15 29.28
N ASP A 355 -0.79 -2.23 29.95
CA ASP A 355 -0.55 -2.23 31.40
C ASP A 355 0.64 -1.35 31.77
N LEU A 356 1.75 -1.45 31.03
CA LEU A 356 2.93 -0.59 31.21
C LEU A 356 2.60 0.88 30.92
N PHE A 357 1.81 1.13 29.88
CA PHE A 357 1.38 2.48 29.50
C PHE A 357 0.59 3.15 30.64
N TYR A 358 -0.34 2.42 31.27
CA TYR A 358 -1.13 2.94 32.39
C TYR A 358 -0.34 3.02 33.71
N GLN A 359 0.75 2.27 33.86
CA GLN A 359 1.72 2.43 34.95
C GLN A 359 2.62 3.66 34.77
N GLY A 360 2.50 4.38 33.65
CA GLY A 360 3.26 5.60 33.36
C GLY A 360 4.57 5.36 32.62
N ILE A 361 4.86 4.13 32.20
CA ILE A 361 6.01 3.79 31.36
C ILE A 361 5.60 4.09 29.91
N ARG A 362 6.02 5.25 29.39
CA ARG A 362 5.60 5.81 28.11
C ARG A 362 6.78 6.31 27.30
#